data_AF-X1CYY8-F1
#
_entry.id   AF-X1CYY8-F1
#
_cell.length_a   1.000
_cell.length_b   1.000
_cell.length_c   1.000
_cell.angle_alpha   90.00
_cell.angle_beta   90.00
_cell.angle_gamma   90.00
#
_symmetry.space_group_name_H-M   'P 1'
#
loop_
_entity.id
_entity.type
_entity.pdbx_description
1 polymer ?
#
loop_
_entity_poly.entity_id
_entity_poly.type
_entity_poly.pdbx_seq_one_letter_code
_entity_poly.pdbx_strand_id
1 'polypeptide(L)' 'MHSSYSKQDCRAVLINSPSNPTGRIQDIETLKKIEKLTADLGIILVSDEVYKDLIYERENYLLSGPHVITINSFSK' A
#
# COMPACT_ATOMS: atom_id res chain seq x y z
N MET A 1 24.35 -0.50 8.10
CA MET A 1 24.05 -0.36 6.66
C MET A 1 22.77 0.44 6.51
N HIS A 2 22.87 1.75 6.30
CA HIS A 2 21.72 2.60 5.98
C HIS A 2 21.61 2.60 4.45
N SER A 3 20.65 1.86 3.90
CA SER A 3 20.36 1.93 2.47
C SER A 3 19.66 3.24 2.21
N SER A 4 20.39 4.24 1.71
CA SER A 4 19.85 5.52 1.28
C SER A 4 19.00 5.30 0.03
N TYR A 5 17.68 5.19 0.20
CA TYR A 5 16.76 5.20 -0.93
C TYR A 5 16.80 6.60 -1.55
N SER A 6 17.22 6.71 -2.81
CA SER A 6 17.25 7.98 -3.53
C SER A 6 16.18 7.99 -4.62
N LYS A 7 15.43 9.09 -4.72
CA LYS A 7 14.40 9.30 -5.73
C LYS A 7 15.05 9.64 -7.06
N GLN A 8 15.46 8.64 -7.83
CA GLN A 8 16.03 8.89 -9.15
C GLN A 8 14.94 9.05 -10.21
N ASP A 9 13.93 8.16 -10.30
CA ASP A 9 12.81 8.33 -11.26
C ASP A 9 11.43 7.86 -10.76
N CYS A 10 11.34 7.19 -9.61
CA CYS A 10 10.06 6.69 -9.10
C CYS A 10 9.15 7.85 -8.65
N ARG A 11 7.93 7.90 -9.18
CA ARG A 11 6.90 8.92 -8.85
C ARG A 11 5.71 8.35 -8.09
N ALA A 12 5.44 7.05 -8.23
CA ALA A 12 4.37 6.37 -7.53
C ALA A 12 4.71 4.89 -7.23
N VAL A 13 4.08 4.36 -6.17
CA VAL A 13 4.05 2.94 -5.79
C VAL A 13 2.59 2.49 -5.78
N LEU A 14 2.28 1.34 -6.37
CA LEU A 14 0.96 0.72 -6.33
C LEU A 14 1.00 -0.54 -5.46
N ILE A 15 0.10 -0.62 -4.49
CA ILE A 15 -0.16 -1.82 -3.71
C ILE A 15 -1.54 -2.34 -4.08
N ASN A 16 -1.61 -3.55 -4.62
CA ASN A 16 -2.85 -4.30 -4.79
C ASN A 16 -2.90 -5.36 -3.68
N SER A 17 -3.74 -5.12 -2.66
CA SER A 17 -3.86 -6.00 -1.51
C SER A 17 -5.33 -6.12 -1.10
N PRO A 18 -5.88 -7.35 -1.07
CA PRO A 18 -5.32 -8.63 -1.53
C PRO A 18 -4.90 -8.66 -3.00
N SER A 19 -3.73 -9.27 -3.27
CA SER A 19 -3.14 -9.32 -4.60
C SER A 19 -3.89 -10.27 -5.53
N ASN A 20 -4.52 -9.76 -6.59
CA ASN A 20 -5.12 -10.58 -7.65
C ASN A 20 -4.04 -11.10 -8.62
N PRO A 21 -3.96 -12.40 -9.02
CA PRO A 21 -4.89 -13.52 -8.74
C PRO A 21 -4.55 -14.36 -7.50
N THR A 22 -3.46 -14.06 -6.81
CA THR A 22 -2.93 -14.92 -5.74
C THR A 22 -3.72 -14.88 -4.43
N GLY A 23 -4.57 -13.87 -4.23
CA GLY A 23 -5.27 -13.60 -2.97
C GLY A 23 -4.34 -13.21 -1.81
N ARG A 24 -3.04 -12.98 -2.09
CA ARG A 24 -2.05 -12.73 -1.04
C ARG A 24 -2.33 -11.40 -0.35
N ILE A 25 -2.56 -11.46 0.96
CA ILE A 25 -2.64 -10.31 1.85
C ILE A 25 -1.22 -9.92 2.25
N GLN A 26 -0.87 -8.64 2.11
CA GLN A 26 0.43 -8.16 2.57
C GLN A 26 0.44 -8.00 4.09
N ASP A 27 1.60 -8.29 4.70
CA ASP A 27 1.76 -8.14 6.15
C ASP A 27 1.76 -6.66 6.56
N ILE A 28 1.17 -6.36 7.72
CA ILE A 28 0.99 -4.99 8.23
C ILE A 28 2.35 -4.30 8.40
N GLU A 29 3.38 -5.02 8.86
CA GLU A 29 4.72 -4.46 8.99
C GLU A 29 5.32 -4.03 7.65
N THR A 30 4.97 -4.75 6.58
CA THR A 30 5.41 -4.41 5.23
C THR A 30 4.70 -3.17 4.73
N LEU A 31 3.39 -3.06 4.94
CA LEU A 31 2.60 -1.88 4.59
C LEU A 31 3.13 -0.62 5.30
N LYS A 32 3.41 -0.71 6.61
CA LYS A 32 4.01 0.38 7.40
C LYS A 32 5.37 0.83 6.87
N LYS A 33 6.22 -0.12 6.46
CA LYS A 33 7.53 0.19 5.87
C LYS A 33 7.38 0.92 4.53
N ILE A 34 6.41 0.51 3.69
CA ILE A 34 6.15 1.15 2.40
C ILE A 34 5.58 2.56 2.61
N GLU A 35 4.58 2.71 3.47
CA GLU A 35 3.97 4.00 3.83
C GLU A 35 5.04 5.01 4.26
N LYS A 36 5.88 4.63 5.24
CA LYS A 36 6.99 5.45 5.71
C LYS A 36 7.97 5.81 4.59
N LEU A 37 8.38 4.83 3.78
CA LEU A 37 9.33 5.07 2.69
C LEU A 37 8.76 6.03 1.63
N THR A 38 7.49 5.88 1.27
CA THR A 38 6.84 6.77 0.29
C THR A 38 6.65 8.18 0.83
N ALA A 39 6.34 8.32 2.12
CA ALA A 39 6.27 9.62 2.78
C ALA A 39 7.64 10.31 2.83
N ASP A 40 8.69 9.59 3.26
CA ASP A 40 10.06 10.10 3.36
C ASP A 40 10.61 10.57 1.99
N LEU A 41 10.16 9.94 0.89
CA LEU A 41 10.57 10.25 -0.48
C LEU A 41 9.62 11.21 -1.24
N GLY A 42 8.50 11.59 -0.64
CA GLY A 42 7.43 12.35 -1.31
C GLY A 42 6.95 11.68 -2.60
N ILE A 43 6.78 10.35 -2.56
CA ILE A 43 6.30 9.50 -3.66
C ILE A 43 4.82 9.20 -3.40
N ILE A 44 4.01 9.16 -4.46
CA ILE A 44 2.58 8.82 -4.33
C ILE A 44 2.43 7.34 -4.01
N LEU A 45 1.64 7.00 -3.00
CA LEU A 45 1.26 5.62 -2.69
C LEU A 45 -0.19 5.39 -3.11
N VAL A 46 -0.40 4.50 -4.08
CA VAL A 46 -1.73 4.08 -4.53
C VAL A 46 -2.08 2.75 -3.87
N SER A 47 -3.14 2.71 -3.07
CA SER A 47 -3.67 1.50 -2.44
C SER A 47 -4.92 1.04 -3.19
N ASP A 48 -4.90 -0.14 -3.78
CA ASP A 48 -6.03 -0.78 -4.44
C ASP A 48 -6.66 -1.81 -3.50
N GLU A 49 -7.74 -1.39 -2.82
CA GLU A 49 -8.36 -2.05 -1.65
C GLU A 49 -9.67 -2.75 -2.00
N VAL A 50 -9.81 -3.23 -3.24
CA VAL A 50 -11.03 -3.88 -3.76
C VAL A 50 -11.53 -5.08 -2.92
N TYR A 51 -10.73 -5.62 -1.99
CA TYR A 51 -11.19 -6.69 -1.09
C TYR A 51 -11.07 -6.36 0.41
N LYS A 52 -11.11 -5.09 0.80
CA LYS A 52 -11.15 -4.68 2.22
C LYS A 52 -12.25 -5.41 3.02
N ASP A 53 -13.35 -5.77 2.37
CA ASP A 53 -14.51 -6.42 2.98
C ASP A 53 -14.37 -7.97 3.03
N LEU A 54 -13.34 -8.55 2.39
CA LEU A 54 -13.07 -10.00 2.44
C LEU A 54 -12.07 -10.39 3.53
N ILE A 55 -11.42 -9.43 4.19
CA ILE A 55 -10.48 -9.70 5.29
C ILE A 55 -11.29 -9.78 6.59
N TYR A 56 -11.98 -10.90 6.80
CA TYR A 56 -12.75 -11.17 8.03
C TYR A 56 -11.87 -11.63 9.21
N GLU A 57 -10.64 -12.10 8.95
CA GLU A 57 -9.78 -12.76 9.96
C GLU A 57 -8.63 -11.88 10.50
N ARG A 58 -8.45 -10.62 10.04
CA ARG A 58 -7.38 -9.73 10.53
C ARG A 58 -7.84 -8.28 10.69
N GLU A 59 -7.18 -7.56 11.61
CA GLU A 59 -7.31 -6.10 11.73
C GLU A 59 -6.98 -5.44 10.39
N ASN A 60 -7.90 -4.59 9.93
CA ASN A 60 -7.77 -3.87 8.67
C ASN A 60 -6.79 -2.70 8.87
N TYR A 61 -5.65 -2.71 8.17
CA TYR A 61 -4.68 -1.61 8.21
C TYR A 61 -4.90 -0.70 7.00
N LEU A 62 -5.50 0.47 7.26
CA LEU A 62 -5.73 1.48 6.23
C LEU A 62 -4.48 2.36 6.08
N LEU A 63 -3.96 2.43 4.86
CA LEU A 63 -2.89 3.38 4.52
C LEU A 63 -3.43 4.80 4.59
N SER A 64 -2.71 5.72 5.24
CA SER A 64 -3.16 7.09 5.42
C SER A 64 -2.00 8.07 5.33
N GLY A 65 -2.23 9.21 4.67
CA GLY A 65 -1.20 10.24 4.58
C GLY A 65 -1.40 11.21 3.42
N PRO A 66 -0.59 12.29 3.37
CA PRO A 66 -0.73 13.36 2.39
C PRO A 66 -0.43 12.93 0.94
N HIS A 67 0.17 11.76 0.76
CA HIS A 67 0.54 11.22 -0.55
C HIS A 67 -0.12 9.87 -0.85
N VAL A 68 -1.17 9.50 -0.09
CA VAL A 68 -1.89 8.24 -0.28
C VAL A 68 -3.14 8.49 -1.12
N ILE A 69 -3.32 7.67 -2.17
CA ILE A 69 -4.53 7.60 -2.99
C ILE A 69 -5.12 6.20 -2.82
N THR A 70 -6.33 6.11 -2.28
CA THR A 70 -7.02 4.82 -2.13
C THR A 70 -8.05 4.63 -3.24
N ILE A 71 -7.99 3.49 -3.91
CA ILE A 71 -8.94 3.05 -4.93
C ILE A 71 -9.79 1.93 -4.33
N ASN A 72 -11.10 2.09 -4.41
CA ASN A 72 -12.09 1.12 -3.98
C ASN A 72 -13.06 0.81 -5.13
N SER A 73 -13.66 -0.38 -5.13
CA SER A 73 -14.71 -0.77 -6.08
C SER A 73 -15.86 -1.45 -5.34
N PHE A 74 -17.09 -1.21 -5.78
CA PHE A 74 -18.29 -1.93 -5.32
C PHE A 74 -18.66 -3.10 -6.26
N SER A 75 -17.85 -3.35 -7.29
CA SER A 75 -18.14 -4.36 -8.31
C SER A 75 -17.72 -5.79 -7.90
N LYS A 76 -17.13 -5.96 -6.72
CA LYS A 76 -16.85 -7.25 -6.09
C LYS A 76 -17.38 -7.26 -4.67
#